data_AF-W4V7T0-F1
#
_entry.id   AF-W4V7T0-F1
#
_cell.length_a   1.000
_cell.length_b   1.000
_cell.length_c   1.000
_cell.angle_alpha   90.00
_cell.angle_beta   90.00
_cell.angle_gamma   90.00
#
_symmetry.space_group_name_H-M   'P 1'
#
loop_
_entity.id
_entity.type
_entity.pdbx_description
1 polymer ?
#
loop_
_entity_poly.entity_id
_entity_poly.type
_entity_poly.pdbx_seq_one_letter_code
_entity_poly.pdbx_strand_id
1 'polypeptide(L)'
;MLESINNRLGLSATPDRWFDDDGTKRLRSYFHGTVFEYGLKEAILNNYLTRYEYVPVVVHLDSEELEEYVNLTKKISKLRCLNDEVERGSTLERLLIKRSLLISKASSKKNKLIELLKKQREDGDVSHTLVYCAAGENKDTIKSISDLNIKVHDFVYDVPEKIEKKYLICLTRVI
;
A
#
# COMPACT_ATOMS: atom_id res chain seq x y z
N MET A 1 18.67 -23.72 -2.81
CA MET A 1 18.27 -23.56 -4.23
C MET A 1 18.75 -24.80 -4.97
N LEU A 2 17.93 -25.38 -5.87
CA LEU A 2 18.17 -26.72 -6.42
C LEU A 2 19.19 -26.66 -7.56
N GLU A 3 20.41 -27.16 -7.32
CA GLU A 3 21.49 -27.14 -8.31
C GLU A 3 21.25 -28.05 -9.52
N SER A 4 20.39 -29.07 -9.38
CA SER A 4 20.09 -30.06 -10.41
C SER A 4 19.25 -29.54 -11.59
N ILE A 5 18.73 -28.31 -11.51
CA ILE A 5 17.94 -27.71 -12.59
C ILE A 5 18.85 -26.88 -13.49
N ASN A 6 19.10 -27.37 -14.70
CA ASN A 6 19.99 -26.74 -15.68
C ASN A 6 19.38 -25.50 -16.36
N ASN A 7 18.06 -25.52 -16.63
CA ASN A 7 17.36 -24.43 -17.29
C ASN A 7 16.50 -23.66 -16.28
N ARG A 8 16.76 -22.37 -16.13
CA ARG A 8 16.11 -21.52 -15.12
C ARG A 8 15.60 -20.24 -15.77
N LEU A 9 14.37 -19.86 -15.45
CA LEU A 9 13.77 -18.61 -15.88
C LEU A 9 13.17 -17.90 -14.66
N GLY A 10 13.58 -16.66 -14.43
CA GLY A 10 13.01 -15.78 -13.42
C GLY A 10 12.10 -14.74 -14.06
N LEU A 11 10.87 -14.61 -13.55
CA LEU A 11 9.94 -13.56 -13.97
C LEU A 11 9.78 -12.58 -12.81
N SER A 12 10.18 -11.33 -13.01
CA SER A 12 10.04 -10.28 -12.00
C SER A 12 9.78 -8.93 -12.67
N ALA A 13 8.86 -8.16 -12.10
CA ALA A 13 8.67 -6.75 -12.46
C ALA A 13 9.76 -5.84 -11.87
N THR A 14 10.39 -6.28 -10.77
CA THR A 14 11.45 -5.55 -10.06
C THR A 14 12.54 -6.54 -9.64
N PRO A 15 13.48 -6.89 -10.55
CA PRO A 15 14.46 -7.94 -10.29
C PRO A 15 15.46 -7.57 -9.18
N ASP A 16 15.74 -6.29 -9.00
CA ASP A 16 16.59 -5.78 -7.93
C ASP A 16 15.73 -5.28 -6.76
N ARG A 17 16.07 -5.73 -5.54
CA ARG A 17 15.31 -5.43 -4.34
C ARG A 17 15.94 -4.26 -3.60
N TRP A 18 15.14 -3.22 -3.38
CA TRP A 18 15.56 -2.06 -2.61
C TRP A 18 15.85 -2.44 -1.17
N PHE A 19 16.99 -1.98 -0.64
CA PHE A 19 17.45 -2.21 0.73
C PHE A 19 17.70 -3.70 1.09
N ASP A 20 17.83 -4.58 0.09
CA ASP A 20 18.10 -6.02 0.25
C ASP A 20 19.21 -6.45 -0.74
N ASP A 21 20.43 -5.96 -0.50
CA ASP A 21 21.59 -6.24 -1.35
C ASP A 21 21.94 -7.73 -1.36
N ASP A 22 21.83 -8.39 -0.21
CA ASP A 22 22.13 -9.82 -0.08
C ASP A 22 21.09 -10.68 -0.81
N GLY A 23 19.81 -10.34 -0.70
CA GLY A 23 18.74 -11.00 -1.45
C GLY A 23 18.88 -10.76 -2.95
N THR A 24 19.22 -9.54 -3.37
CA THR A 24 19.50 -9.21 -4.76
C THR A 24 20.67 -10.03 -5.29
N LYS A 25 21.80 -10.07 -4.57
CA LYS A 25 22.96 -10.91 -4.95
C LYS A 25 22.60 -12.38 -5.05
N ARG A 26 21.84 -12.93 -4.09
CA ARG A 26 21.40 -14.33 -4.14
C ARG A 26 20.55 -14.63 -5.38
N LEU A 27 19.61 -13.75 -5.73
CA LEU A 27 18.78 -13.90 -6.93
C LEU A 27 19.62 -13.81 -8.20
N ARG A 28 20.52 -12.82 -8.28
CA ARG A 28 21.43 -12.63 -9.42
C ARG A 28 22.42 -13.79 -9.56
N SER A 29 22.93 -14.35 -8.48
CA SER A 29 23.78 -15.54 -8.54
C SER A 29 23.03 -16.79 -9.01
N TYR A 30 21.72 -16.89 -8.77
CA TYR A 30 20.94 -18.07 -9.14
C TYR A 30 20.34 -18.01 -10.55
N PHE A 31 19.83 -16.83 -10.95
CA PHE A 31 19.18 -16.60 -12.24
C PHE A 31 20.07 -15.87 -13.26
N HIS A 32 21.24 -15.37 -12.84
CA HIS A 32 22.13 -14.52 -13.63
C HIS A 32 21.51 -13.16 -13.98
N GLY A 33 21.94 -12.58 -15.11
CA GLY A 33 21.50 -11.27 -15.58
C GLY A 33 20.09 -11.28 -16.15
N THR A 34 19.48 -10.09 -16.23
CA THR A 34 18.22 -9.90 -16.95
C THR A 34 18.48 -10.04 -18.45
N VAL A 35 17.79 -10.98 -19.11
CA VAL A 35 17.94 -11.23 -20.56
C VAL A 35 16.89 -10.51 -21.40
N PHE A 36 15.82 -10.04 -20.78
CA PHE A 36 14.75 -9.29 -21.41
C PHE A 36 14.09 -8.37 -20.38
N GLU A 37 13.81 -7.13 -20.76
CA GLU A 37 13.10 -6.15 -19.95
C GLU A 37 12.05 -5.48 -20.83
N TYR A 38 10.85 -5.29 -20.27
CA TYR A 38 9.75 -4.61 -20.94
C TYR A 38 9.23 -3.50 -20.04
N GLY A 39 9.58 -2.27 -20.39
CA GLY A 39 9.35 -1.10 -19.54
C GLY A 39 7.90 -0.59 -19.59
N LEU A 40 7.51 0.13 -18.53
CA LEU A 40 6.18 0.74 -18.43
C LEU A 40 5.86 1.67 -19.61
N LYS A 41 6.83 2.48 -20.04
CA LYS A 41 6.66 3.43 -21.15
C LYS A 41 6.26 2.70 -22.44
N GLU A 42 6.96 1.63 -22.78
CA GLU A 42 6.70 0.83 -23.96
C GLU A 42 5.36 0.09 -23.84
N ALA A 43 5.08 -0.49 -22.67
CA ALA A 43 3.82 -1.15 -22.39
C ALA A 43 2.60 -0.22 -22.54
N ILE A 44 2.73 1.04 -22.15
CA ILE A 44 1.70 2.07 -22.34
C ILE A 44 1.57 2.45 -23.82
N LEU A 45 2.69 2.69 -24.52
CA LEU A 45 2.67 3.03 -25.96
C LEU A 45 2.05 1.93 -26.82
N ASN A 46 2.28 0.67 -26.45
CA ASN A 46 1.73 -0.50 -27.13
C ASN A 46 0.30 -0.87 -26.65
N ASN A 47 -0.35 -0.02 -25.84
CA ASN A 47 -1.70 -0.25 -25.30
C ASN A 47 -1.88 -1.54 -24.48
N TYR A 48 -0.81 -2.06 -23.88
CA TYR A 48 -0.90 -3.17 -22.91
C TYR A 48 -1.13 -2.68 -21.47
N LEU A 49 -0.74 -1.45 -21.17
CA LEU A 49 -1.00 -0.80 -19.89
C LEU A 49 -1.74 0.53 -20.07
N THR A 50 -2.67 0.81 -19.17
CA THR A 50 -3.40 2.07 -19.13
C THR A 50 -2.58 3.13 -18.41
N ARG A 51 -2.49 4.32 -19.01
CA ARG A 51 -1.92 5.50 -18.33
C ARG A 51 -2.81 5.89 -17.15
N TYR A 52 -2.19 6.19 -16.01
CA TYR A 52 -2.88 6.72 -14.84
C TYR A 52 -2.26 8.04 -14.39
N GLU A 53 -3.04 8.82 -13.65
CA GLU A 53 -2.57 10.05 -12.99
C GLU A 53 -2.35 9.78 -11.51
N TYR A 54 -1.27 10.35 -10.97
CA TYR A 54 -0.94 10.25 -9.55
C TYR A 54 -1.15 11.60 -8.89
N VAL A 55 -2.21 11.71 -8.09
CA VAL A 55 -2.65 12.97 -7.47
C VAL A 55 -2.56 12.85 -5.95
N PRO A 56 -1.41 13.19 -5.34
CA PRO A 56 -1.24 13.08 -3.90
C PRO A 56 -2.10 14.13 -3.18
N VAL A 57 -2.92 13.68 -2.24
CA VAL A 57 -3.75 14.56 -1.40
C VAL A 57 -3.16 14.67 0.00
N VAL A 58 -2.64 15.84 0.34
CA VAL A 58 -2.03 16.10 1.65
C VAL A 58 -3.12 16.26 2.70
N VAL A 59 -2.93 15.58 3.84
CA VAL A 59 -3.73 15.74 5.05
C VAL A 59 -2.83 15.91 6.26
N HIS A 60 -3.36 16.45 7.34
CA HIS A 60 -2.64 16.68 8.58
C HIS A 60 -3.14 15.77 9.69
N LEU A 61 -2.25 15.41 10.60
CA LEU A 61 -2.64 14.80 11.87
C LEU A 61 -3.45 15.82 12.67
N ASP A 62 -4.46 15.36 13.39
CA ASP A 62 -5.12 16.19 14.38
C ASP A 62 -4.20 16.44 15.60
N SER A 63 -4.67 17.24 16.56
CA SER A 63 -3.87 17.61 17.74
C SER A 63 -3.48 16.42 18.61
N GLU A 64 -4.38 15.46 18.79
CA GLU A 64 -4.16 14.28 19.64
C GLU A 64 -3.19 13.32 18.95
N GLU A 65 -3.41 13.07 17.66
CA GLU A 65 -2.53 12.26 16.82
C GLU A 65 -1.12 12.86 16.72
N LEU A 66 -1.02 14.18 16.56
CA LEU A 66 0.27 14.86 16.50
C LEU A 66 1.03 14.74 17.83
N GLU A 67 0.33 14.91 18.96
CA GLU A 67 0.94 14.72 20.27
C GLU A 67 1.45 13.29 20.45
N GLU A 68 0.64 12.28 20.10
CA GLU A 68 1.07 10.88 20.14
C GLU A 68 2.28 10.65 19.23
N TYR A 69 2.27 11.19 18.02
CA TYR A 69 3.36 11.08 17.06
C TYR A 69 4.68 11.65 17.62
N VAL A 70 4.61 12.83 18.25
CA VAL A 70 5.75 13.49 18.89
C VAL A 70 6.26 12.63 20.05
N ASN A 71 5.36 12.11 20.89
CA ASN A 71 5.71 11.25 22.02
C ASN A 71 6.39 9.95 21.58
N LEU A 72 5.87 9.30 20.53
CA LEU A 72 6.50 8.11 19.93
C LEU A 72 7.88 8.45 19.36
N THR A 73 7.99 9.57 18.65
CA THR A 73 9.26 10.02 18.05
C THR A 73 10.33 10.28 19.11
N LYS A 74 9.99 10.94 20.23
CA LYS A 74 10.92 11.13 21.35
C LYS A 74 11.43 9.79 21.92
N LYS A 75 10.54 8.81 22.11
CA LYS A 75 10.91 7.47 22.61
C LYS A 75 11.83 6.74 21.63
N ILE A 76 11.49 6.77 20.34
CA ILE A 76 12.31 6.17 19.27
C ILE A 76 13.70 6.79 19.24
N SER A 77 13.79 8.12 19.25
CA SER A 77 15.08 8.83 19.22
C SER A 77 15.94 8.47 20.44
N LYS A 78 15.34 8.38 21.63
CA LYS A 78 16.07 8.00 22.84
C LYS A 78 16.68 6.59 22.74
N LEU A 79 15.91 5.61 22.25
CA LEU A 79 16.41 4.24 22.08
C LEU A 79 17.50 4.15 21.00
N ARG A 80 17.34 4.87 19.88
CA ARG A 80 18.38 4.92 18.84
C ARG A 80 19.69 5.52 19.35
N CYS A 81 19.64 6.54 20.21
CA CYS A 81 20.85 7.11 20.82
C CYS A 81 21.55 6.15 21.81
N LEU A 82 20.82 5.17 22.35
CA LEU A 82 21.38 4.12 23.21
C LEU A 82 21.97 2.94 22.41
N ASN A 83 22.13 3.10 21.09
CA ASN A 83 22.55 2.05 20.15
C ASN A 83 21.66 0.80 20.19
N ASP A 84 20.37 0.96 20.50
CA ASP A 84 19.40 -0.12 20.31
C ASP A 84 19.24 -0.35 18.80
N GLU A 85 19.73 -1.49 18.30
CA GLU A 85 19.55 -1.87 16.90
C GLU A 85 18.09 -2.23 16.63
N VAL A 86 17.63 -2.02 15.39
CA VAL A 86 16.29 -2.44 15.00
C VAL A 86 16.30 -3.95 14.78
N GLU A 87 16.19 -4.69 15.87
CA GLU A 87 16.04 -6.14 15.83
C GLU A 87 14.56 -6.53 15.80
N ARG A 88 14.27 -7.68 15.21
CA ARG A 88 12.92 -8.23 15.15
C ARG A 88 12.43 -8.56 16.57
N GLY A 89 11.25 -8.05 16.92
CA GLY A 89 10.67 -8.16 18.26
C GLY A 89 11.19 -7.13 19.25
N SER A 90 12.14 -6.27 18.89
CA SER A 90 12.68 -5.23 19.78
C SER A 90 11.62 -4.20 20.18
N THR A 91 11.89 -3.49 21.28
CA THR A 91 11.06 -2.35 21.69
C THR A 91 11.08 -1.25 20.63
N LEU A 92 12.23 -1.01 20.01
CA LEU A 92 12.38 -0.03 18.95
C LEU A 92 11.52 -0.37 17.72
N GLU A 93 11.53 -1.62 17.24
CA GLU A 93 10.69 -2.07 16.13
C GLU A 93 9.20 -1.86 16.43
N ARG A 94 8.74 -2.25 17.63
CA ARG A 94 7.34 -2.06 18.04
C ARG A 94 6.93 -0.58 18.02
N LEU A 95 7.81 0.33 18.49
CA LEU A 95 7.55 1.77 18.47
C LEU A 95 7.51 2.32 17.05
N LEU A 96 8.40 1.87 16.17
CA LEU A 96 8.42 2.24 14.75
C LEU A 96 7.13 1.80 14.06
N ILE A 97 6.69 0.55 14.28
CA ILE A 97 5.43 0.01 13.77
C ILE A 97 4.27 0.85 14.30
N LYS A 98 4.21 1.12 15.61
CA LYS A 98 3.14 1.92 16.21
C LYS A 98 3.05 3.32 15.58
N ARG A 99 4.19 4.00 15.40
CA ARG A 99 4.22 5.33 14.76
C ARG A 99 3.79 5.28 13.30
N SER A 100 4.18 4.24 12.55
CA SER A 100 3.74 4.03 11.17
C SER A 100 2.23 3.81 11.09
N LEU A 101 1.68 3.01 12.02
CA LEU A 101 0.25 2.74 12.10
C LEU A 101 -0.55 4.01 12.39
N LEU A 102 -0.08 4.85 13.32
CA LEU A 102 -0.68 6.15 13.62
C LEU A 102 -0.80 7.01 12.34
N ILE A 103 0.29 7.18 11.58
CA ILE A 103 0.25 7.93 10.30
C ILE A 103 -0.70 7.26 9.31
N SER A 104 -0.69 5.93 9.22
CA SER A 104 -1.54 5.21 8.28
C SER A 104 -3.04 5.39 8.58
N LYS A 105 -3.39 5.53 9.87
CA LYS A 105 -4.75 5.62 10.41
C LYS A 105 -5.21 7.05 10.70
N ALA A 106 -4.44 8.06 10.28
CA ALA A 106 -4.76 9.47 10.50
C ALA A 106 -6.23 9.78 10.13
N SER A 107 -7.00 10.28 11.10
CA SER A 107 -8.44 10.53 11.04
C SER A 107 -8.80 11.43 9.86
N SER A 108 -7.97 12.44 9.59
CA SER A 108 -8.10 13.37 8.48
C SER A 108 -8.13 12.70 7.09
N LYS A 109 -7.53 11.51 6.91
CA LYS A 109 -7.59 10.76 5.63
C LYS A 109 -9.02 10.33 5.33
N LYS A 110 -9.73 9.84 6.34
CA LYS A 110 -11.12 9.40 6.19
C LYS A 110 -12.04 10.58 5.88
N ASN A 111 -11.85 11.70 6.58
CA ASN A 111 -12.59 12.93 6.30
C ASN A 111 -12.37 13.40 4.86
N LYS A 112 -11.10 13.39 4.41
CA LYS A 112 -10.75 13.80 3.05
C LYS A 112 -11.31 12.85 1.98
N LEU A 113 -11.28 11.54 2.24
CA LEU A 113 -11.91 10.54 1.38
C LEU A 113 -13.41 10.83 1.21
N ILE A 114 -14.13 11.08 2.31
CA ILE A 114 -15.56 11.40 2.27
C ILE A 114 -15.82 12.66 1.45
N GLU A 115 -15.00 13.71 1.63
CA GLU A 115 -15.08 14.94 0.84
C GLU A 115 -14.89 14.67 -0.66
N LEU A 116 -13.87 13.89 -1.03
CA LEU A 116 -13.58 13.53 -2.42
C LEU A 116 -14.73 12.73 -3.06
N LEU A 117 -15.29 11.76 -2.33
CA LEU A 117 -16.41 10.95 -2.82
C LEU A 117 -17.69 11.78 -2.96
N LYS A 118 -17.95 12.72 -2.04
CA LYS A 118 -19.07 13.66 -2.17
C LYS A 118 -18.93 14.53 -3.41
N LYS A 119 -17.76 15.12 -3.62
CA LYS A 119 -17.48 15.94 -4.80
C LYS A 119 -17.64 15.13 -6.10
N GLN A 120 -17.07 13.93 -6.15
CA GLN A 120 -17.21 13.04 -7.30
C GLN A 120 -18.69 12.68 -7.58
N ARG A 121 -19.49 12.54 -6.52
CA ARG A 121 -20.93 12.30 -6.63
C ARG A 121 -21.72 13.53 -7.10
N GLU A 122 -21.27 14.73 -6.75
CA GLU A 122 -21.85 15.98 -7.28
C GLU A 122 -21.53 16.15 -8.77
N ASP A 123 -20.33 15.74 -9.19
CA ASP A 123 -19.86 15.80 -10.57
C ASP A 123 -20.39 14.63 -11.46
N GLY A 124 -20.95 13.57 -10.86
CA GLY A 124 -21.42 12.38 -11.58
C GLY A 124 -21.72 11.17 -10.67
N ASP A 125 -21.67 9.95 -11.22
CA ASP A 125 -21.82 8.73 -10.43
C ASP A 125 -20.47 8.19 -9.94
N VAL A 126 -20.43 7.71 -8.69
CA VAL A 126 -19.23 7.09 -8.11
C VAL A 126 -19.21 5.62 -8.51
N SER A 127 -18.43 5.30 -9.53
CA SER A 127 -18.25 3.93 -10.04
C SER A 127 -16.77 3.58 -10.19
N HIS A 128 -16.47 2.28 -10.29
CA HIS A 128 -15.12 1.76 -10.54
C HIS A 128 -14.02 2.29 -9.60
N THR A 129 -14.38 2.52 -8.33
CA THR A 129 -13.47 3.08 -7.32
C THR A 129 -13.01 2.00 -6.36
N LEU A 130 -11.68 1.87 -6.20
CA LEU A 130 -11.07 0.99 -5.21
C LEU A 130 -10.44 1.85 -4.10
N VAL A 131 -10.83 1.58 -2.86
CA VAL A 131 -10.31 2.28 -1.69
C VAL A 131 -9.47 1.30 -0.87
N TYR A 132 -8.17 1.58 -0.76
CA TYR A 132 -7.27 0.85 0.12
C TYR A 132 -7.19 1.57 1.47
N CYS A 133 -7.42 0.84 2.56
CA CYS A 133 -7.36 1.39 3.92
C CYS A 133 -6.37 0.61 4.80
N ALA A 134 -5.98 1.21 5.92
CA ALA A 134 -5.09 0.57 6.89
C ALA A 134 -5.77 -0.65 7.54
N ALA A 135 -4.97 -1.62 7.99
CA ALA A 135 -5.49 -2.84 8.60
C ALA A 135 -6.43 -2.54 9.78
N GLY A 136 -7.62 -3.16 9.74
CA GLY A 136 -8.67 -3.00 10.76
C GLY A 136 -9.60 -1.78 10.56
N GLU A 137 -9.36 -0.94 9.56
CA GLU A 137 -10.23 0.23 9.25
C GLU A 137 -11.33 -0.06 8.23
N ASN A 138 -11.35 -1.26 7.64
CA ASN A 138 -12.25 -1.64 6.55
C ASN A 138 -13.73 -1.47 6.92
N LYS A 139 -14.15 -2.00 8.07
CA LYS A 139 -15.55 -1.94 8.51
C LYS A 139 -16.06 -0.50 8.69
N ASP A 140 -15.25 0.33 9.32
CA ASP A 140 -15.58 1.73 9.59
C ASP A 140 -15.57 2.57 8.30
N THR A 141 -14.62 2.30 7.39
CA THR A 141 -14.58 2.92 6.06
C THR A 141 -15.82 2.56 5.23
N ILE A 142 -16.19 1.27 5.19
CA ILE A 142 -17.39 0.79 4.48
C ILE A 142 -18.64 1.48 5.02
N LYS A 143 -18.78 1.55 6.35
CA LYS A 143 -19.92 2.23 6.97
C LYS A 143 -19.99 3.69 6.52
N SER A 144 -18.89 4.43 6.61
CA SER A 144 -18.87 5.84 6.22
C SER A 144 -19.11 6.10 4.73
N ILE A 145 -18.71 5.19 3.85
CA ILE A 145 -19.05 5.28 2.41
C ILE A 145 -20.53 4.94 2.20
N SER A 146 -21.05 3.92 2.89
CA SER A 146 -22.45 3.53 2.81
C SER A 146 -23.38 4.64 3.31
N ASP A 147 -22.98 5.41 4.33
CA ASP A 147 -23.73 6.56 4.85
C ASP A 147 -23.87 7.68 3.79
N LEU A 148 -23.01 7.70 2.76
CA LEU A 148 -23.14 8.57 1.59
C LEU A 148 -24.09 8.00 0.52
N ASN A 149 -24.84 6.94 0.81
CA ASN A 149 -25.67 6.20 -0.16
C ASN A 149 -24.87 5.69 -1.38
N ILE A 150 -23.57 5.43 -1.20
CA ILE A 150 -22.72 4.82 -2.23
C ILE A 150 -22.68 3.31 -1.97
N LYS A 151 -22.87 2.53 -3.04
CA LYS A 151 -22.83 1.07 -2.94
C LYS A 151 -21.38 0.62 -2.81
N VAL A 152 -21.07 -0.02 -1.68
CA VAL A 152 -19.70 -0.43 -1.34
C VAL A 152 -19.69 -1.89 -0.88
N HIS A 153 -18.61 -2.60 -1.21
CA HIS A 153 -18.40 -3.99 -0.84
C HIS A 153 -16.99 -4.14 -0.25
N ASP A 154 -16.88 -4.98 0.78
CA ASP A 154 -15.58 -5.36 1.31
C ASP A 154 -14.86 -6.30 0.33
N PHE A 155 -13.55 -6.14 0.20
CA PHE A 155 -12.70 -6.98 -0.63
C PHE A 155 -11.54 -7.48 0.21
N VAL A 156 -11.82 -8.55 0.96
CA VAL A 156 -10.89 -9.22 1.88
C VAL A 156 -10.76 -10.69 1.51
N TYR A 157 -9.64 -11.30 1.88
CA TYR A 157 -9.27 -12.67 1.46
C TYR A 157 -10.24 -13.76 1.96
N ASP A 158 -11.08 -13.45 2.95
CA ASP A 158 -12.10 -14.33 3.52
C ASP A 158 -13.50 -14.12 2.92
N VAL A 159 -13.65 -13.28 1.88
CA VAL A 159 -14.92 -13.16 1.14
C VAL A 159 -15.13 -14.40 0.27
N PRO A 160 -16.29 -15.08 0.36
CA PRO A 160 -16.58 -16.24 -0.48
C PRO A 160 -16.56 -15.92 -1.99
N GLU A 161 -15.88 -16.75 -2.79
CA GLU A 161 -15.66 -16.57 -4.24
C GLU A 161 -16.91 -16.25 -5.08
N LYS A 162 -18.11 -16.63 -4.61
CA LYS A 162 -19.37 -16.33 -5.30
C LYS A 162 -19.69 -14.83 -5.42
N ILE A 163 -19.08 -13.99 -4.59
CA ILE A 163 -19.26 -12.52 -4.60
C ILE A 163 -18.22 -11.86 -5.52
N GLU A 164 -17.02 -12.43 -5.61
CA GLU A 164 -15.84 -11.84 -6.26
C GLU A 164 -16.04 -11.56 -7.76
N LYS A 165 -16.72 -12.46 -8.48
CA LYS A 165 -16.89 -12.36 -9.94
C LYS A 165 -17.84 -11.25 -10.41
N LYS A 166 -18.66 -10.67 -9.53
CA LYS A 166 -19.66 -9.64 -9.91
C LYS A 166 -19.15 -8.21 -9.73
N TYR A 167 -18.09 -8.00 -8.96
CA TYR A 167 -17.60 -6.66 -8.57
C TYR A 167 -16.19 -6.34 -9.07
N LEU A 168 -15.52 -7.30 -9.71
CA LEU A 168 -14.18 -7.10 -10.26
C LEU A 168 -14.24 -6.41 -11.62
N ILE A 169 -14.35 -5.08 -11.65
CA ILE A 169 -14.20 -4.29 -12.89
C ILE A 169 -13.26 -3.10 -12.65
N CYS A 170 -12.02 -3.34 -13.09
CA CYS A 170 -10.95 -2.43 -13.52
C CYS A 170 -10.27 -1.47 -12.51
N LEU A 171 -8.93 -1.44 -12.61
CA LEU A 171 -7.95 -0.83 -11.73
C LEU A 171 -7.79 0.67 -12.02
N THR A 172 -8.10 1.53 -11.05
CA THR A 172 -7.42 2.83 -10.93
C THR A 172 -7.09 3.07 -9.46
N ARG A 173 -5.81 3.28 -9.19
CA ARG A 173 -5.23 3.36 -7.85
C ARG A 173 -5.08 4.84 -7.49
N VAL A 174 -5.85 5.31 -6.51
CA VAL A 174 -5.58 6.60 -5.85
C VAL A 174 -4.80 6.29 -4.58
N ILE A 175 -3.53 6.67 -4.56
CA ILE A 175 -2.69 6.78 -3.35
C ILE A 175 -2.43 8.27 -3.14
#